data_AF-A0A7Y8TJA0-F1
#
_entry.id   AF-A0A7Y8TJA0-F1
#
_cell.length_a   1.000
_cell.length_b   1.000
_cell.length_c   1.000
_cell.angle_alpha   90.00
_cell.angle_beta   90.00
_cell.angle_gamma   90.00
#
_symmetry.space_group_name_H-M   'P 1'
#
loop_
_entity.id
_entity.type
_entity.pdbx_description
1 polymer ?
#
loop_
_entity_poly.entity_id
_entity_poly.type
_entity_poly.pdbx_seq_one_letter_code
_entity_poly.pdbx_strand_id
1 'polypeptide(L)' 'MSLTSEDYIQYRITKSKESLRDAKILAKNGSWNACINRLYYACYYIVSALVLQNKINTQTHSG' A
#
# COMPACT_ATOMS: atom_id res chain seq x y z
N MET A 1 0.27 -20.97 -8.26
CA MET A 1 1.06 -19.74 -8.04
C MET A 1 0.89 -19.35 -6.58
N SER A 2 1.78 -19.79 -5.70
CA SER A 2 1.70 -19.41 -4.29
C SER A 2 2.21 -17.99 -4.15
N LEU A 3 1.32 -17.02 -3.91
CA LEU A 3 1.70 -15.64 -3.65
C LEU A 3 2.63 -15.62 -2.44
N THR A 4 3.89 -15.23 -2.65
CA THR A 4 4.82 -15.07 -1.54
C THR A 4 4.41 -13.86 -0.71
N SER A 5 4.87 -13.84 0.53
CA SER A 5 4.68 -12.68 1.41
C SER A 5 5.27 -11.38 0.82
N GLU A 6 6.34 -11.49 0.02
CA GLU A 6 6.95 -10.37 -0.70
C GLU A 6 6.07 -9.88 -1.86
N ASP A 7 5.51 -10.79 -2.66
CA ASP A 7 4.58 -10.42 -3.74
C ASP A 7 3.38 -9.62 -3.22
N TYR A 8 2.89 -9.98 -2.04
CA TYR A 8 1.80 -9.28 -1.39
C TYR A 8 2.19 -7.89 -0.85
N ILE A 9 3.42 -7.74 -0.33
CA ILE A 9 3.98 -6.44 0.05
C ILE A 9 4.07 -5.54 -1.19
N GLN A 10 4.65 -6.03 -2.29
CA GLN A 10 4.79 -5.28 -3.54
C GLN A 10 3.44 -4.88 -4.14
N TYR A 11 2.46 -5.78 -4.07
CA TYR A 11 1.08 -5.48 -4.46
C TYR A 11 0.50 -4.32 -3.64
N ARG A 12 0.67 -4.33 -2.31
CA ARG A 12 0.19 -3.24 -1.44
C ARG A 12 0.91 -1.91 -1.69
N ILE A 13 2.22 -1.94 -1.94
CA ILE A 13 2.99 -0.74 -2.33
C ILE A 13 2.44 -0.17 -3.63
N THR A 14 2.18 -1.03 -4.63
CA THR A 14 1.58 -0.63 -5.91
C THR A 14 0.21 0.02 -5.69
N LYS A 15 -0.66 -0.59 -4.88
CA LYS A 15 -1.98 -0.03 -4.55
C LYS A 15 -1.91 1.31 -3.81
N SER A 16 -0.93 1.49 -2.94
CA SER A 16 -0.68 2.79 -2.30
C SER A 16 -0.33 3.87 -3.34
N LYS A 17 0.58 3.56 -4.27
CA LYS A 17 0.99 4.49 -5.34
C LYS A 17 -0.15 4.84 -6.28
N GLU A 18 -0.97 3.87 -6.68
CA GLU A 18 -2.19 4.09 -7.48
C GLU A 18 -3.15 5.04 -6.75
N SER A 19 -3.44 4.75 -5.48
CA SER A 19 -4.35 5.57 -4.66
C SER A 19 -3.85 7.00 -4.49
N LEU A 20 -2.53 7.20 -4.31
CA LEU A 20 -1.92 8.52 -4.24
C LEU A 20 -1.99 9.26 -5.58
N ARG A 21 -1.80 8.56 -6.70
CA ARG A 21 -1.97 9.14 -8.04
C ARG A 21 -3.42 9.63 -8.24
N ASP A 22 -4.40 8.82 -7.87
CA ASP A 22 -5.81 9.19 -7.95
C ASP A 22 -6.13 10.39 -7.07
N ALA A 23 -5.62 10.42 -5.83
CA ALA A 23 -5.77 11.55 -4.93
C ALA A 23 -5.26 12.86 -5.56
N LYS A 24 -4.09 12.82 -6.23
CA LYS A 24 -3.55 14.00 -6.93
C LYS A 24 -4.45 14.46 -8.09
N ILE A 25 -5.06 13.54 -8.82
CA ILE A 25 -6.02 13.87 -9.90
C ILE A 25 -7.28 14.52 -9.31
N LEU A 26 -7.81 13.94 -8.22
CA LEU A 26 -9.00 14.46 -7.55
C LEU A 26 -8.75 15.83 -6.92
N ALA A 27 -7.58 16.06 -6.35
CA ALA A 27 -7.16 17.37 -5.84
C ALA A 27 -7.12 18.43 -6.94
N LYS A 28 -6.56 18.09 -8.12
CA LYS A 28 -6.56 18.99 -9.29
C LYS A 28 -7.96 19.36 -9.75
N ASN A 29 -8.93 18.47 -9.58
CA ASN A 29 -10.33 18.70 -9.95
C ASN A 29 -11.16 19.36 -8.82
N GLY A 30 -10.57 19.70 -7.67
CA GLY A 30 -11.26 20.31 -6.53
C GLY A 30 -12.16 19.34 -5.75
N SER A 31 -12.12 18.03 -6.04
CA SER A 31 -12.91 17.01 -5.36
C SER A 31 -12.28 16.58 -4.03
N TRP A 32 -12.21 17.51 -3.07
CA TRP A 32 -11.48 17.34 -1.81
C TRP A 32 -11.94 16.15 -0.97
N ASN A 33 -13.25 15.90 -0.86
CA ASN A 33 -13.79 14.74 -0.13
C ASN A 33 -13.30 13.41 -0.73
N ALA A 34 -13.32 13.30 -2.06
CA ALA A 34 -12.85 12.10 -2.75
C ALA A 34 -11.31 11.97 -2.65
N CYS A 35 -10.58 13.09 -2.71
CA CYS A 35 -9.14 13.14 -2.52
C CYS A 35 -8.73 12.59 -1.14
N ILE A 36 -9.38 13.05 -0.07
CA ILE A 36 -9.10 12.60 1.31
C ILE A 36 -9.34 11.09 1.44
N ASN A 37 -10.45 10.57 0.89
CA ASN A 37 -10.70 9.14 0.87
C ASN A 37 -9.56 8.36 0.20
N ARG A 38 -9.08 8.83 -0.97
CA ARG A 38 -7.96 8.17 -1.67
C ARG A 38 -6.64 8.28 -0.91
N LEU A 39 -6.37 9.40 -0.23
CA LEU A 39 -5.20 9.54 0.63
C LEU A 39 -5.25 8.59 1.82
N TYR A 40 -6.41 8.46 2.48
CA TYR A 40 -6.60 7.49 3.56
C TYR A 40 -6.24 6.07 3.13
N TYR A 41 -6.74 5.63 1.98
CA TYR A 41 -6.42 4.30 1.45
C TYR A 41 -4.95 4.17 1.02
N ALA A 42 -4.35 5.22 0.45
CA ALA A 42 -2.93 5.23 0.12
C ALA A 42 -2.05 4.98 1.37
N CYS A 43 -2.36 5.67 2.47
CA CYS A 43 -1.69 5.50 3.76
C CYS A 43 -1.96 4.11 4.36
N TYR A 44 -3.20 3.64 4.32
CA TYR A 44 -3.57 2.29 4.80
C TYR A 44 -2.75 1.19 4.11
N TYR A 45 -2.64 1.25 2.77
CA TYR A 45 -1.90 0.24 2.02
C TYR A 45 -0.40 0.25 2.33
N ILE A 46 0.24 1.42 2.41
CA ILE A 46 1.69 1.51 2.67
C ILE A 46 2.05 1.14 4.10
N VAL A 47 1.23 1.56 5.09
CA VAL A 47 1.43 1.17 6.49
C VAL A 47 1.22 -0.33 6.65
N SER A 48 0.22 -0.90 5.99
CA SER A 48 0.02 -2.36 5.99
C SER A 48 1.20 -3.10 5.38
N ALA A 49 1.75 -2.60 4.26
CA ALA A 49 2.94 -3.18 3.62
C ALA A 49 4.16 -3.12 4.55
N LEU A 50 4.35 -1.99 5.24
CA LEU A 50 5.44 -1.82 6.22
C LEU A 50 5.31 -2.78 7.40
N VAL A 51 4.11 -2.89 7.99
CA VAL A 51 3.86 -3.83 9.09
C VAL A 51 4.10 -5.27 8.65
N LEU A 52 3.67 -5.63 7.44
CA LEU A 52 3.92 -6.94 6.85
C LEU A 52 5.41 -7.18 6.66
N GLN A 53 6.14 -6.25 6.04
CA GLN A 53 7.59 -6.36 5.84
C GLN A 53 8.35 -6.60 7.15
N ASN A 54 7.99 -5.88 8.21
CA ASN A 54 8.64 -6.04 9.52
C ASN A 54 8.23 -7.36 10.24
N LYS A 55 7.03 -7.90 9.97
CA LYS A 55 6.56 -9.16 10.53
C LYS A 55 6.90 -10.40 9.70
N ILE A 56 7.34 -10.23 8.44
CA ILE A 56 7.80 -11.30 7.53
C ILE A 56 9.30 -11.57 7.67
N ASN A 57 9.99 -10.84 8.56
CA ASN A 57 11.36 -11.17 8.99
C ASN A 57 11.42 -12.44 9.88
N THR A 58 10.53 -13.41 9.64
CA THR A 58 10.55 -14.76 10.23
C THR A 58 11.24 -15.77 9.33
N GLN A 59 12.16 -15.33 8.45
CA GLN A 59 13.14 -16.25 7.89
C GLN A 59 14.17 -16.58 8.97
N THR A 60 13.77 -17.46 9.91
CA THR A 60 14.70 -18.40 10.51
C THR A 60 15.29 -19.24 9.38
N HIS A 61 16.41 -18.78 8.84
CA HIS A 61 17.39 -19.66 8.23
C HIS A 61 18.01 -20.49 9.37
N SER A 62 17.37 -21.60 9.74
CA SER A 62 17.92 -22.62 10.66
C SER A 62 17.06 -23.87 10.61
N GLY A 63 17.54 -24.89 9.89
CA GLY A 63 16.97 -26.25 9.85
C GLY A 63 16.89 -26.80 8.45
#